data_AF-A0A926T443-F1
#
_entry.id   AF-A0A926T443-F1
#
_cell.length_a   1.000
_cell.length_b   1.000
_cell.length_c   1.000
_cell.angle_alpha   90.00
_cell.angle_beta   90.00
_cell.angle_gamma   90.00
#
_symmetry.space_group_name_H-M   'P 1'
#
loop_
_entity.id
_entity.type
_entity.pdbx_description
1 polymer ?
#
loop_
_entity_poly.entity_id
_entity_poly.type
_entity_poly.pdbx_seq_one_letter_code
_entity_poly.pdbx_strand_id
1 'polypeptide(L)'
;MSKFIVQVRTRNNLLELIAKEESQAWIIAEDKVQQITHVQIVNFEGTQMIEGIFDRSASWRRDDNRLVLKFQQGRIVNCQVKFDGQNPVRYLEE
;
A
#
# COMPACT_ATOMS: atom_id res chain seq x y z
N MET A 1 10.18 -13.95 -10.20
CA MET A 1 10.04 -13.83 -8.74
C MET A 1 8.59 -13.53 -8.47
N SER A 2 7.96 -14.21 -7.51
CA SER A 2 6.59 -13.90 -7.12
C SER A 2 6.52 -12.50 -6.51
N LYS A 3 5.46 -11.77 -6.81
CA LYS A 3 5.21 -10.46 -6.19
C LYS A 3 4.51 -10.69 -4.86
N PHE A 4 5.17 -10.28 -3.78
CA PHE A 4 4.50 -10.09 -2.50
C PHE A 4 4.00 -8.65 -2.41
N ILE A 5 2.69 -8.48 -2.41
CA ILE A 5 2.03 -7.17 -2.50
C ILE A 5 1.37 -6.85 -1.18
N VAL A 6 1.66 -5.68 -0.61
CA VAL A 6 0.83 -5.12 0.45
C VAL A 6 -0.27 -4.27 -0.19
N GLN A 7 -1.52 -4.65 0.05
CA GLN A 7 -2.67 -3.88 -0.41
C GLN A 7 -3.35 -3.19 0.77
N VAL A 8 -3.52 -1.88 0.66
CA VAL A 8 -4.16 -1.05 1.69
C VAL A 8 -5.37 -0.31 1.13
N ARG A 9 -6.43 -0.14 1.94
CA ARG A 9 -7.60 0.67 1.61
C ARG A 9 -7.54 2.01 2.33
N THR A 10 -7.72 3.09 1.60
CA THR A 10 -7.65 4.45 2.14
C THR A 10 -8.86 5.30 1.77
N ARG A 11 -9.19 6.29 2.62
CA ARG A 11 -10.14 7.36 2.29
C ARG A 11 -9.45 8.61 1.73
N ASN A 12 -8.13 8.61 1.63
CA ASN A 12 -7.37 9.73 1.09
C ASN A 12 -7.47 9.79 -0.42
N ASN A 13 -7.22 10.98 -0.94
CA ASN A 13 -7.11 11.21 -2.36
C ASN A 13 -5.86 10.52 -2.92
N LEU A 14 -6.05 9.61 -3.88
CA LEU A 14 -4.94 8.89 -4.53
C LEU A 14 -3.99 9.85 -5.26
N LEU A 15 -4.48 10.98 -5.78
CA LEU A 15 -3.64 11.99 -6.45
C LEU A 15 -2.64 12.65 -5.49
N GLU A 16 -3.02 12.83 -4.23
CA GLU A 16 -2.10 13.37 -3.22
C GLU A 16 -1.05 12.35 -2.80
N LEU A 17 -1.48 11.09 -2.64
CA LEU A 17 -0.58 10.01 -2.22
C LEU A 17 0.45 9.68 -3.30
N ILE A 18 0.04 9.63 -4.57
CA ILE A 18 0.97 9.38 -5.69
C ILE A 18 1.97 10.54 -5.87
N ALA A 19 1.55 11.79 -5.67
CA ALA A 19 2.44 12.96 -5.77
C ALA A 19 3.51 12.98 -4.67
N LYS A 20 3.23 12.37 -3.51
CA LYS A 20 4.17 12.22 -2.38
C LYS A 20 4.94 10.90 -2.38
N GLU A 21 4.60 10.01 -3.32
CA GLU A 21 5.15 8.65 -3.42
C GLU A 21 5.04 7.87 -2.10
N GLU A 22 3.95 8.11 -1.35
CA GLU A 22 3.77 7.55 -0.01
C GLU A 22 2.32 7.23 0.30
N SER A 23 2.12 6.16 1.07
CA SER A 23 0.84 5.89 1.70
C SER A 23 0.72 6.63 3.03
N GLN A 24 -0.43 6.47 3.69
CA GLN A 24 -0.52 6.68 5.14
C GLN A 24 0.30 5.66 5.94
N ALA A 25 0.24 5.73 7.27
CA ALA A 25 0.88 4.77 8.16
C ALA A 25 -0.06 3.59 8.49
N TRP A 26 0.42 2.36 8.32
CA TRP A 26 -0.36 1.13 8.48
C TRP A 26 0.27 0.16 9.48
N ILE A 27 -0.57 -0.67 10.12
CA ILE A 27 -0.09 -1.77 10.96
C ILE A 27 0.36 -2.91 10.04
N ILE A 28 1.68 -3.06 9.88
CA ILE A 28 2.31 -4.08 9.05
C ILE A 28 3.35 -4.81 9.89
N ALA A 29 3.28 -6.14 9.87
CA ALA A 29 4.17 -7.00 10.64
C ALA A 29 5.59 -6.96 10.05
N GLU A 30 6.61 -6.88 10.92
CA GLU A 30 8.00 -6.64 10.51
C GLU A 30 8.58 -7.76 9.65
N ASP A 31 8.22 -9.01 9.92
CA ASP A 31 8.56 -10.19 9.12
C ASP A 31 8.01 -10.10 7.69
N LYS A 32 6.84 -9.48 7.52
CA LYS A 32 6.23 -9.25 6.20
C LYS A 32 6.91 -8.14 5.44
N VAL A 33 7.42 -7.09 6.10
CA VAL A 33 8.12 -5.98 5.44
C VAL A 33 9.29 -6.47 4.59
N GLN A 34 9.99 -7.52 5.05
CA GLN A 34 11.12 -8.11 4.34
C GLN A 34 10.72 -8.84 3.05
N GLN A 35 9.45 -9.22 2.92
CA GLN A 35 8.92 -9.95 1.77
C GLN A 35 8.25 -9.01 0.76
N ILE A 36 7.70 -7.87 1.19
CA ILE A 36 7.01 -6.91 0.32
C ILE A 36 7.94 -6.44 -0.80
N THR A 37 7.40 -6.51 -2.01
CA THR A 37 8.01 -6.04 -3.26
C THR A 37 7.20 -4.93 -3.91
N HIS A 38 5.88 -4.91 -3.72
CA HIS A 38 4.97 -3.96 -4.34
C HIS A 38 3.92 -3.46 -3.35
N VAL A 39 3.38 -2.29 -3.63
CA VAL A 39 2.27 -1.70 -2.90
C VAL A 39 1.08 -1.53 -3.82
N GLN A 40 -0.11 -1.73 -3.25
CA GLN A 40 -1.37 -1.35 -3.86
C GLN A 40 -2.16 -0.49 -2.87
N ILE A 41 -2.50 0.75 -3.24
CA ILE A 41 -3.25 1.66 -2.39
C ILE A 41 -4.60 1.91 -3.05
N VAL A 42 -5.63 1.26 -2.54
CA VAL A 42 -6.98 1.27 -3.10
C VAL A 42 -7.79 2.39 -2.46
N ASN A 43 -8.55 3.13 -3.26
CA ASN A 43 -9.54 4.07 -2.72
C ASN A 43 -10.62 3.32 -1.93
N PHE A 44 -11.40 4.07 -1.16
CA PHE A 44 -12.38 3.46 -0.28
C PHE A 44 -13.46 2.71 -1.07
N GLU A 45 -13.78 3.17 -2.27
CA GLU A 45 -14.81 2.61 -3.14
C GLU A 45 -14.37 1.31 -3.82
N GLY A 46 -13.07 1.00 -3.84
CA GLY A 46 -12.53 -0.20 -4.48
C GLY A 46 -12.45 -0.12 -6.00
N THR A 47 -12.58 1.09 -6.57
CA THR A 47 -12.69 1.34 -8.02
C THR A 47 -11.38 1.82 -8.64
N GLN A 48 -10.48 2.38 -7.85
CA GLN A 48 -9.17 2.85 -8.30
C GLN A 48 -8.10 2.49 -7.28
N MET A 49 -6.90 2.26 -7.77
CA MET A 49 -5.75 2.03 -6.90
C MET A 49 -4.47 2.62 -7.47
N ILE A 50 -3.54 2.96 -6.58
CA ILE A 50 -2.13 3.14 -6.94
C ILE A 50 -1.47 1.77 -6.96
N GLU A 51 -0.74 1.44 -8.02
CA GLU A 51 0.25 0.36 -8.03
C GLU A 51 1.65 0.96 -8.04
N GLY A 52 2.55 0.46 -7.20
CA GLY A 52 3.94 0.90 -7.17
C GLY A 52 4.90 -0.17 -6.66
N ILE A 53 6.19 0.04 -6.89
CA ILE A 53 7.27 -0.79 -6.34
C ILE A 53 7.55 -0.32 -4.93
N PHE A 54 7.56 -1.23 -3.96
CA PHE A 54 7.80 -0.87 -2.56
C PHE A 54 9.24 -0.42 -2.35
N ASP A 55 9.42 0.79 -1.80
CA ASP A 55 10.74 1.31 -1.43
C ASP A 55 10.97 1.07 0.07
N ARG A 56 11.61 -0.05 0.39
CA ARG A 56 11.93 -0.41 1.77
C ARG A 56 12.89 0.58 2.43
N SER A 57 13.85 1.12 1.67
CA SER A 57 14.87 2.02 2.21
C SER A 57 14.32 3.40 2.58
N ALA A 58 13.29 3.86 1.87
CA ALA A 58 12.63 5.13 2.16
C ALA A 58 11.43 4.98 3.10
N SER A 59 10.88 3.77 3.26
CA SER A 59 9.78 3.49 4.17
C SER A 59 10.24 3.53 5.63
N TRP A 60 9.38 4.04 6.51
CA TRP A 60 9.75 4.28 7.91
C TRP A 60 8.56 4.06 8.85
N ARG A 61 8.87 3.67 10.09
CA ARG A 61 7.88 3.51 11.14
C ARG A 61 7.74 4.79 11.95
N ARG A 62 6.50 5.17 12.22
CA ARG A 62 6.14 6.21 13.20
C ARG A 62 6.30 5.68 14.63
N ASP A 63 6.27 6.59 15.60
CA ASP A 63 6.35 6.27 17.03
C ASP A 63 5.22 5.33 17.52
N ASP A 64 4.09 5.28 16.81
CA ASP A 64 2.97 4.37 17.07
C ASP A 64 3.13 2.98 16.41
N ASN A 65 4.34 2.65 15.95
CA ASN A 65 4.73 1.42 15.27
C ASN A 65 4.03 1.19 13.91
N ARG A 66 3.36 2.19 13.34
CA ARG A 66 2.77 2.09 12.00
C ARG A 66 3.80 2.43 10.92
N LEU A 67 3.81 1.64 9.85
CA LEU A 67 4.71 1.78 8.71
C LEU A 67 4.09 2.71 7.65
N VAL A 68 4.79 3.79 7.32
CA VAL A 68 4.54 4.58 6.11
C VAL A 68 5.18 3.84 4.94
N LEU A 69 4.37 3.47 3.94
CA LEU A 69 4.86 2.78 2.74
C LEU A 69 5.27 3.81 1.70
N LYS A 70 6.58 3.94 1.49
CA LYS A 70 7.13 4.62 0.31
C LYS A 70 7.12 3.69 -0.89
N PHE A 71 6.93 4.25 -2.07
CA PHE A 71 6.94 3.49 -3.31
C PHE A 71 7.48 4.30 -4.48
N GLN A 72 8.00 3.59 -5.48
CA GLN A 72 8.50 4.18 -6.73
C GLN A 72 7.64 3.71 -7.90
N GLN A 73 7.72 4.45 -9.01
CA GLN A 73 7.00 4.13 -10.25
C GLN A 73 5.49 3.96 -10.04
N GLY A 74 4.94 4.77 -9.14
CA GLY A 74 3.52 4.77 -8.83
C GLY A 74 2.68 5.13 -10.06
N ARG A 75 1.57 4.41 -10.26
CA ARG A 75 0.54 4.76 -11.25
C ARG A 75 -0.85 4.50 -10.71
N ILE A 76 -1.82 5.33 -11.08
CA ILE A 76 -3.23 5.09 -10.77
C ILE A 76 -3.83 4.23 -11.89
N VAL A 77 -4.50 3.14 -11.50
CA VAL A 77 -5.22 2.25 -12.41
C VAL A 77 -6.64 2.02 -11.89
N ASN A 78 -7.54 1.69 -12.81
CA ASN A 78 -8.87 1.22 -12.44
C ASN A 78 -8.79 -0.21 -11.90
N CYS A 79 -9.58 -0.52 -10.88
CA CYS A 79 -9.65 -1.84 -10.28
C CYS A 79 -11.09 -2.20 -9.89
N GLN A 80 -11.31 -3.46 -9.51
CA GLN A 80 -12.54 -3.93 -8.89
C GLN A 80 -12.20 -4.74 -7.64
N VAL A 81 -11.75 -4.03 -6.61
CA VAL A 81 -11.33 -4.63 -5.35
C VAL A 81 -12.48 -4.58 -4.34
N LYS A 82 -12.85 -5.75 -3.80
CA LYS A 82 -13.73 -5.84 -2.64
C LYS A 82 -12.91 -6.02 -1.37
N PHE A 83 -13.22 -5.21 -0.36
CA PHE A 83 -12.70 -5.35 0.99
C PHE A 83 -13.82 -5.92 1.87
N ASP A 84 -13.67 -7.18 2.25
CA ASP A 84 -14.62 -7.89 3.10
C ASP A 84 -14.22 -7.65 4.57
N GLY A 85 -14.73 -6.57 5.16
CA GLY A 85 -14.57 -6.26 6.58
C GLY A 85 -13.83 -4.95 6.89
N GLN A 86 -13.42 -4.81 8.16
CA GLN A 86 -12.83 -3.57 8.68
C GLN A 86 -11.31 -3.46 8.46
N ASN A 87 -10.60 -4.57 8.21
CA ASN A 87 -9.15 -4.52 8.10
C ASN A 87 -8.74 -3.81 6.79
N PRO A 88 -8.09 -2.65 6.86
CA PRO A 88 -7.69 -1.92 5.68
C PRO A 88 -6.43 -2.49 5.04
N VAL A 89 -5.73 -3.45 5.65
CA VAL A 89 -4.46 -4.01 5.14
C VAL A 89 -4.62 -5.49 4.82
N ARG A 90 -4.16 -5.92 3.63
CA ARG A 90 -4.04 -7.34 3.24
C ARG A 90 -2.77 -7.59 2.43
N TYR A 91 -2.39 -8.86 2.35
CA TYR A 91 -1.22 -9.31 1.60
C TYR A 91 -1.66 -10.23 0.46
N LEU A 92 -1.09 -10.03 -0.72
CA LEU A 92 -1.38 -10.81 -1.92
C LEU A 92 -0.07 -11.40 -2.45
N GLU A 93 -0.15 -12.60 -3.01
CA GLU A 93 0.94 -13.28 -3.69
C GLU A 93 0.55 -13.51 -5.16
N GLU A 94 1.36 -13.00 -6.08
CA GLU A 94 1.18 -13.16 -7.55
C GLU A 94 2.42 -13.79 -8.22
#